data_AF-A0A530ZNT8-F1
#
_entry.id   AF-A0A530ZNT8-F1
#
_cell.length_a   1.000
_cell.length_b   1.000
_cell.length_c   1.000
_cell.angle_alpha   90.00
_cell.angle_beta   90.00
_cell.angle_gamma   90.00
#
_symmetry.space_group_name_H-M   'P 1'
#
loop_
_entity.id
_entity.type
_entity.pdbx_description
1 polymer ?
#
loop_
_entity_poly.entity_id
_entity_poly.type
_entity_poly.pdbx_seq_one_letter_code
_entity_poly.pdbx_strand_id
1 'polypeptide(L)'
;HMDIGPRSPRDFQVFPHIEKLESRISGEQILSGRGLVNTYRAVARADGKPAPFTTPAEITAAALAKSDPVAEEALSMFVTCLGRTAGDLALVF
;
A
#
# COMPACT_ATOMS: atom_id res chain seq x y z
N HIS A 1 3.45 3.41 -19.03
CA HIS A 1 3.04 2.31 -18.13
C HIS A 1 3.56 2.71 -16.77
N MET A 2 2.70 2.94 -15.76
CA MET A 2 3.17 3.21 -14.39
C MET A 2 3.11 1.90 -13.61
N ASP A 3 4.26 1.42 -13.13
CA ASP A 3 4.43 0.09 -12.56
C ASP A 3 4.00 0.04 -11.08
N ILE A 4 2.68 -0.07 -10.88
CA ILE A 4 2.04 -0.12 -9.55
C ILE A 4 1.55 -1.55 -9.22
N GLY A 5 1.62 -2.49 -10.16
CA GLY A 5 1.07 -3.84 -9.98
C GLY A 5 1.85 -4.73 -8.99
N PRO A 6 1.30 -5.90 -8.63
CA PRO A 6 1.98 -6.88 -7.79
C PRO A 6 3.22 -7.45 -8.49
N ARG A 7 4.34 -7.53 -7.78
CA ARG A 7 5.65 -8.00 -8.29
C ARG A 7 6.26 -9.12 -7.46
N SER A 8 5.76 -9.33 -6.25
CA SER A 8 6.18 -10.41 -5.36
C SER A 8 5.02 -11.37 -5.05
N PRO A 9 5.30 -12.64 -4.66
CA PRO A 9 4.26 -13.54 -4.17
C PRO A 9 3.43 -12.95 -3.03
N ARG A 10 4.06 -12.11 -2.19
CA ARG A 10 3.39 -11.39 -1.11
C ARG A 10 2.45 -10.31 -1.66
N ASP A 11 2.89 -9.55 -2.66
CA ASP A 11 2.03 -8.56 -3.31
C ASP A 11 0.78 -9.24 -3.87
N PHE A 12 0.90 -10.42 -4.48
CA PHE A 12 -0.24 -11.18 -5.00
C PHE A 12 -1.21 -11.67 -3.92
N GLN A 13 -0.78 -11.80 -2.67
CA GLN A 13 -1.67 -12.09 -1.55
C GLN A 13 -2.40 -10.83 -1.07
N VAL A 14 -1.73 -9.67 -1.07
CA VAL A 14 -2.29 -8.41 -0.56
C VAL A 14 -3.17 -7.69 -1.59
N PHE A 15 -2.74 -7.64 -2.86
CA PHE A 15 -3.39 -6.90 -3.95
C PHE A 15 -4.87 -7.21 -4.13
N PRO A 16 -5.33 -8.47 -4.04
CA PRO A 16 -6.76 -8.80 -4.16
C PRO A 16 -7.64 -8.13 -3.11
N HIS A 17 -7.08 -7.70 -1.97
CA HIS A 17 -7.80 -7.07 -0.88
C HIS A 17 -7.83 -5.54 -0.93
N ILE A 18 -7.06 -4.93 -1.84
CA ILE A 18 -7.06 -3.48 -2.09
C ILE A 18 -8.42 -3.08 -2.68
N GLU A 19 -9.03 -2.03 -2.13
CA GLU A 19 -10.29 -1.48 -2.64
C GLU A 19 -10.12 -1.06 -4.10
N LYS A 20 -11.06 -1.52 -4.95
CA LYS A 20 -11.05 -1.26 -6.39
C LYS A 20 -11.89 -0.04 -6.70
N LEU A 21 -11.45 0.76 -7.67
CA LEU A 21 -12.28 1.78 -8.28
C LEU A 21 -12.90 1.19 -9.55
N GLU A 22 -14.22 1.01 -9.55
CA GLU A 22 -14.98 0.29 -10.56
C GLU A 22 -14.49 -1.17 -10.69
N SER A 23 -13.55 -1.43 -11.61
CA SER A 23 -12.98 -2.75 -11.90
C SER A 23 -11.46 -2.79 -11.78
N ARG A 24 -10.80 -1.66 -11.54
CA ARG A 24 -9.33 -1.55 -11.54
C ARG A 24 -8.78 -0.98 -10.23
N ILE A 25 -7.55 -1.36 -9.91
CA ILE A 25 -6.76 -0.71 -8.87
C ILE A 25 -6.01 0.42 -9.56
N SER A 26 -6.43 1.66 -9.29
CA SER A 26 -5.70 2.86 -9.72
C SER A 26 -4.50 3.11 -8.82
N GLY A 27 -3.50 3.82 -9.33
CA GLY A 27 -2.36 4.27 -8.51
C GLY A 27 -2.78 5.03 -7.26
N GLU A 28 -3.84 5.83 -7.35
CA GLU A 28 -4.39 6.60 -6.21
C GLU A 28 -4.94 5.72 -5.07
N GLN A 29 -5.33 4.47 -5.36
CA GLN A 29 -5.80 3.51 -4.35
C GLN A 29 -4.67 3.01 -3.45
N ILE A 30 -3.41 3.34 -3.79
CA ILE A 30 -2.21 3.01 -3.03
C ILE A 30 -1.45 4.30 -2.70
N LEU A 31 -1.13 5.12 -3.70
CA LEU A 31 -0.33 6.34 -3.64
C LEU A 31 -1.15 7.58 -3.27
N SER A 32 -1.89 7.51 -2.17
CA SER A 32 -2.54 8.65 -1.55
C SER A 32 -2.68 8.42 -0.05
N GLY A 33 -3.05 9.44 0.74
CA GLY A 33 -3.34 9.24 2.16
C GLY A 33 -4.43 8.17 2.38
N ARG A 34 -5.52 8.25 1.62
CA ARG A 34 -6.57 7.21 1.61
C ARG A 34 -6.03 5.86 1.12
N GLY A 35 -5.13 5.87 0.14
CA GLY A 35 -4.49 4.67 -0.40
C GLY A 35 -3.59 3.95 0.59
N LEU A 36 -2.93 4.69 1.50
CA LEU A 36 -2.16 4.08 2.58
C LEU A 36 -3.08 3.32 3.56
N VAL A 37 -4.22 3.91 3.92
CA VAL A 37 -5.23 3.24 4.78
C VAL A 37 -5.80 2.00 4.07
N ASN A 38 -6.03 2.10 2.76
CA ASN A 38 -6.49 0.97 1.95
C ASN A 38 -5.45 -0.17 1.93
N THR A 39 -4.19 0.16 1.68
CA THR A 39 -3.06 -0.79 1.70
C THR A 39 -2.93 -1.47 3.07
N TYR A 40 -2.99 -0.70 4.16
CA TYR A 40 -2.95 -1.25 5.51
C TYR A 40 -4.07 -2.26 5.79
N ARG A 41 -5.31 -1.92 5.42
CA ARG A 41 -6.45 -2.84 5.55
C ARG A 41 -6.30 -4.08 4.68
N ALA A 42 -5.72 -3.94 3.48
CA ALA A 42 -5.48 -5.07 2.58
C ALA A 42 -4.45 -6.04 3.16
N VAL A 43 -3.34 -5.54 3.73
CA VAL A 43 -2.33 -6.37 4.41
C VAL A 43 -2.95 -7.07 5.62
N ALA A 44 -3.71 -6.33 6.44
CA ALA A 44 -4.38 -6.92 7.60
C ALA A 44 -5.33 -8.06 7.20
N ARG A 45 -6.09 -7.88 6.12
CA ARG A 45 -7.00 -8.91 5.57
C ARG A 45 -6.25 -10.12 5.04
N ALA A 46 -5.15 -9.91 4.31
CA ALA A 46 -4.31 -10.99 3.80
C ALA A 46 -3.74 -11.86 4.95
N ASP A 47 -3.46 -11.23 6.09
CA ASP A 47 -2.89 -11.89 7.27
C ASP A 47 -3.92 -12.38 8.29
N GLY A 48 -5.21 -12.09 8.10
CA GLY A 48 -6.24 -12.35 9.12
C GLY A 48 -6.02 -11.59 10.43
N LYS A 49 -5.37 -10.42 10.39
CA LYS A 49 -5.06 -9.56 11.54
C LYS A 49 -6.05 -8.41 11.68
N PRO A 50 -6.21 -7.84 12.90
CA PRO A 50 -6.98 -6.62 13.09
C PRO A 50 -6.31 -5.42 12.42
N ALA A 51 -7.11 -4.43 12.03
CA ALA A 51 -6.66 -3.16 11.45
C ALA A 51 -7.23 -1.97 12.26
N PRO A 52 -6.73 -1.71 13.49
CA PRO A 52 -7.29 -0.67 14.36
C PRO A 52 -7.08 0.76 13.84
N PHE A 53 -6.02 1.03 13.08
CA PHE A 53 -5.72 2.38 12.60
C PHE A 53 -6.63 2.78 11.45
N THR A 54 -7.12 4.02 11.51
CA THR A 54 -8.10 4.54 10.53
C THR A 54 -7.58 5.73 9.76
N THR A 55 -6.50 6.35 10.23
CA THR A 55 -5.89 7.51 9.59
C THR A 55 -4.49 7.18 9.05
N PRO A 56 -4.03 7.90 8.00
CA PRO A 56 -2.68 7.70 7.47
C PRO A 56 -1.60 8.02 8.51
N ALA A 57 -1.85 9.02 9.36
CA ALA A 57 -0.91 9.46 10.39
C ALA A 57 -0.70 8.42 11.49
N GLU A 58 -1.76 7.72 11.91
CA GLU A 58 -1.65 6.61 12.86
C GLU A 58 -0.81 5.46 12.28
N ILE A 59 -1.06 5.11 11.00
CA ILE A 59 -0.35 4.03 10.31
C ILE A 59 1.13 4.38 10.16
N THR A 60 1.46 5.59 9.70
CA THR A 60 2.88 6.00 9.59
C THR A 60 3.55 6.06 10.95
N ALA A 61 2.88 6.57 11.98
CA ALA A 61 3.43 6.61 13.34
C ALA A 61 3.71 5.19 13.87
N ALA A 62 2.77 4.26 13.72
CA ALA A 62 2.93 2.87 14.16
C ALA A 62 4.04 2.13 13.40
N ALA A 63 4.12 2.34 12.08
CA ALA A 63 5.17 1.79 11.25
C ALA A 63 6.57 2.31 11.64
N LEU A 64 6.70 3.62 11.85
CA LEU A 64 7.98 4.25 12.24
C LEU A 64 8.40 3.85 13.66
N ALA A 65 7.43 3.66 14.56
CA ALA A 65 7.67 3.16 15.91
C ALA A 65 7.93 1.64 15.97
N LYS A 66 7.75 0.93 14.86
CA LYS A 66 7.82 -0.55 14.78
C LYS A 66 6.92 -1.24 15.80
N SER A 67 5.74 -0.66 16.03
CA SER A 67 4.77 -1.14 17.00
C SER A 67 3.66 -2.00 16.37
N ASP A 68 3.57 -2.00 15.04
CA ASP A 68 2.58 -2.77 14.30
C ASP A 68 3.18 -3.29 12.97
N PRO A 69 3.35 -4.62 12.81
CA PRO A 69 3.98 -5.19 11.62
C PRO A 69 3.14 -5.03 10.35
N VAL A 70 1.81 -4.87 10.46
CA VAL A 70 0.94 -4.62 9.31
C VAL A 70 1.13 -3.20 8.81
N ALA A 71 1.29 -2.23 9.72
CA ALA A 71 1.60 -0.85 9.40
C ALA A 71 2.98 -0.71 8.75
N GLU A 72 3.99 -1.42 9.28
CA GLU A 72 5.33 -1.48 8.69
C GLU A 72 5.29 -1.99 7.24
N GLU A 73 4.59 -3.10 7.01
CA GLU A 73 4.47 -3.67 5.66
C GLU A 73 3.70 -2.73 4.72
N ALA A 74 2.58 -2.16 5.18
CA ALA A 74 1.79 -1.24 4.38
C ALA A 74 2.59 0.01 3.97
N LEU A 75 3.38 0.57 4.89
CA LEU A 75 4.25 1.70 4.60
C LEU A 75 5.38 1.33 3.63
N SER A 76 5.97 0.13 3.79
CA SER A 76 6.99 -0.40 2.87
C SER A 76 6.45 -0.56 1.45
N MET A 77 5.25 -1.14 1.30
CA MET A 77 4.57 -1.27 0.00
C MET A 77 4.29 0.10 -0.62
N PHE A 78 3.82 1.07 0.18
CA PHE A 78 3.55 2.44 -0.27
C PHE A 78 4.81 3.11 -0.82
N VAL A 79 5.91 3.10 -0.06
CA VAL A 79 7.18 3.72 -0.48
C VAL A 79 7.77 3.02 -1.70
N THR A 80 7.66 1.70 -1.75
CA THR A 80 8.12 0.92 -2.90
C THR A 80 7.36 1.30 -4.18
N CYS A 81 6.03 1.39 -4.13
CA CYS A 81 5.23 1.80 -5.28
C CYS A 81 5.51 3.26 -5.69
N LEU A 82 5.73 4.14 -4.71
CA LEU A 82 6.07 5.53 -4.95
C LEU A 82 7.42 5.66 -5.67
N GLY A 83 8.44 4.93 -5.21
CA GLY A 83 9.77 4.91 -5.81
C GLY A 83 9.76 4.40 -7.26
N ARG A 84 8.99 3.35 -7.54
CA ARG A 84 8.81 2.83 -8.91
C ARG A 84 8.13 3.87 -9.81
N THR A 85 7.03 4.46 -9.34
CA THR A 85 6.28 5.46 -10.09
C THR A 85 7.13 6.69 -10.39
N ALA A 86 7.91 7.16 -9.42
CA ALA A 86 8.84 8.28 -9.60
C ALA A 86 9.99 7.92 -10.57
N GLY A 87 10.52 6.70 -10.51
CA GLY A 87 11.54 6.21 -11.44
C GLY A 87 11.03 6.12 -12.88
N ASP A 88 9.83 5.58 -13.09
CA ASP A 88 9.17 5.56 -14.40
C ASP A 88 8.98 6.97 -14.95
N LEU A 89 8.58 7.92 -14.09
CA LEU A 89 8.40 9.32 -14.48
C LEU A 89 9.73 9.95 -14.92
N ALA A 90 10.83 9.68 -14.21
CA ALA A 90 12.17 10.18 -14.53
C ALA A 90 12.76 9.61 -15.83
N LEU A 91 12.24 8.49 -16.34
CA LEU A 91 12.64 7.95 -17.65
C LEU A 91 11.83 8.54 -18.80
N VAL A 92 10.65 9.09 -18.51
CA VAL A 92 9.75 9.67 -19.50
C VAL A 92 10.05 11.15 -19.75
N PHE A 93 10.62 11.86 -18.76
CA PHE A 93 10.96 13.28 -18.80
C PHE A 93 12.47 13.51 -18.76
#